data_AF-A0A8H2X6M7-F1
#
_entry.id   AF-A0A8H2X6M7-F1
#
_cell.length_a   1.000
_cell.length_b   1.000
_cell.length_c   1.000
_cell.angle_alpha   90.00
_cell.angle_beta   90.00
_cell.angle_gamma   90.00
#
_symmetry.space_group_name_H-M   'P 1'
#
loop_
_entity.id
_entity.type
_entity.pdbx_description
1 polymer ?
#
loop_
_entity_poly.entity_id
_entity_poly.type
_entity_poly.pdbx_seq_one_letter_code
_entity_poly.pdbx_strand_id
1 'polypeptide(L)'
;MYTQLNWGFWCAVKVQATAIFGSRPEAVPESSGKFSPTYIEDVAPRLSHSSDTSPIEIRGITKKQFQTYLLLITGLPYNNDYLPLLVDYLTPEKHTQDLFLRYLDIATVAPRLGMAKLEEWAMNALHIVFTESANSFRRVPYDWKYGILLQLRGLTRETNLDLPVQAFIQYLIHKIVHDIRHNQGASGCSSKIADLIEIYQGFKKLDDDALLGCVFLNILSLGHRSQVWSDLTRDDKAILYAAQAQLTNLPQEFAPGSLAWVTKPDPVAQQLCDACQLRLSGVWDKIFRECNEGLGSNIPLKDVLFLAEMPEYRWALWSEMSQVAPTVCTLSPLVPPSSPATSSTSRPITCPIRSLLNDVDQYIQDVYEQAASRYRAIAREF
;
A
#
# COMPACT_ATOMS: atom_id res chain seq x y z
N MET A 1 19.75 2.74 18.78
CA MET A 1 20.17 4.13 18.47
C MET A 1 19.36 5.04 19.37
N TYR A 2 19.99 5.72 20.33
CA TYR A 2 19.30 6.49 21.38
C TYR A 2 18.92 7.88 20.87
N THR A 3 17.68 8.32 21.13
CA THR A 3 17.26 9.71 20.91
C THR A 3 17.34 10.43 22.25
N GLN A 4 18.35 11.28 22.42
CA GLN A 4 18.48 12.14 23.60
C GLN A 4 17.63 13.40 23.42
N LEU A 5 16.93 13.77 24.47
CA LEU A 5 16.03 14.90 24.53
C LEU A 5 16.65 15.95 25.45
N ASN A 6 17.13 17.06 24.87
CA ASN A 6 17.78 18.14 25.61
C ASN A 6 16.77 19.29 25.79
N TRP A 7 16.25 19.50 27.01
CA TRP A 7 15.16 20.45 27.28
C TRP A 7 15.52 21.39 28.44
N GLY A 8 15.97 22.61 28.13
CA GLY A 8 16.15 23.68 29.10
C GLY A 8 14.98 24.66 29.07
N PHE A 9 14.07 24.61 30.07
CA PHE A 9 13.32 25.70 30.75
C PHE A 9 12.07 25.15 31.47
N TRP A 10 12.09 25.13 32.81
CA TRP A 10 11.22 24.31 33.68
C TRP A 10 9.69 24.56 33.64
N CYS A 11 9.19 25.74 33.26
CA CYS A 11 7.74 25.99 33.14
C CYS A 11 7.16 25.66 31.75
N ALA A 12 7.95 25.79 30.68
CA ALA A 12 7.53 25.39 29.33
C ALA A 12 7.48 23.86 29.18
N VAL A 13 8.35 23.14 29.90
CA VAL A 13 8.50 21.68 29.82
C VAL A 13 7.26 20.90 30.32
N LYS A 14 6.58 21.35 31.38
CA LYS A 14 5.36 20.68 31.86
C LYS A 14 4.20 20.81 30.88
N VAL A 15 4.04 21.97 30.26
CA VAL A 15 2.98 22.25 29.27
C VAL A 15 3.21 21.44 27.99
N GLN A 16 4.48 21.18 27.64
CA GLN A 16 4.82 20.42 26.44
C GLN A 16 4.74 18.90 26.65
N ALA A 17 5.00 18.38 27.86
CA ALA A 17 4.87 16.95 28.13
C ALA A 17 3.43 16.44 27.90
N THR A 18 2.42 17.20 28.33
CA THR A 18 1.00 16.88 28.07
C THR A 18 0.59 17.00 26.60
N ALA A 19 1.39 17.71 25.78
CA ALA A 19 1.19 17.75 24.34
C ALA A 19 1.85 16.55 23.64
N ILE A 20 2.97 16.05 24.18
CA ILE A 20 3.76 14.94 23.62
C ILE A 20 3.16 13.58 23.98
N PHE A 21 2.69 13.41 25.22
CA PHE A 21 2.14 12.16 25.74
C PHE A 21 0.64 12.29 25.99
N GLY A 22 -0.12 11.30 25.55
CA GLY A 22 -1.53 11.18 25.87
C GLY A 22 -1.76 10.66 27.29
N SER A 23 -2.97 10.87 27.79
CA SER A 23 -3.44 10.29 29.06
C SER A 23 -3.86 8.84 28.89
N ARG A 24 -3.66 8.07 29.95
CA ARG A 24 -4.12 6.68 30.01
C ARG A 24 -5.66 6.64 29.87
N PRO A 25 -6.22 5.84 28.94
CA PRO A 25 -7.67 5.72 28.81
C PRO A 25 -8.26 5.00 30.04
N GLU A 26 -9.48 5.37 30.43
CA GLU A 26 -10.18 4.77 31.59
C GLU A 26 -10.48 3.28 31.38
N ALA A 27 -10.77 2.89 30.13
CA ALA A 27 -10.81 1.51 29.70
C ALA A 27 -9.56 1.24 28.86
N VAL A 28 -8.69 0.34 29.32
CA VAL A 28 -7.54 -0.11 28.53
C VAL A 28 -8.11 -0.89 27.36
N PRO A 29 -7.98 -0.40 26.11
CA PRO A 29 -8.32 -1.22 24.96
C PRO A 29 -7.43 -2.47 25.04
N GLU A 30 -7.97 -3.65 24.74
CA GLU A 30 -7.15 -4.85 24.55
C GLU A 30 -6.13 -4.51 23.45
N SER A 31 -4.90 -4.16 23.86
CA SER A 31 -3.91 -3.69 22.91
C SER A 31 -3.47 -4.88 22.08
N SER A 32 -3.25 -4.66 20.79
CA SER A 32 -2.81 -5.67 19.81
C SER A 32 -1.37 -6.18 20.04
N GLY A 33 -0.87 -6.13 21.28
CA GLY A 33 0.27 -6.91 21.77
C GLY A 33 1.66 -6.48 21.30
N LYS A 34 1.80 -5.50 20.40
CA LYS A 34 3.12 -5.15 19.82
C LYS A 34 3.99 -4.24 20.70
N PHE A 35 3.41 -3.41 21.56
CA PHE A 35 4.17 -2.52 22.44
C PHE A 35 3.32 -2.04 23.62
N SER A 36 3.99 -1.63 24.71
CA SER A 36 3.35 -0.96 25.84
C SER A 36 3.44 0.56 25.63
N PRO A 37 2.30 1.27 25.44
CA PRO A 37 2.30 2.72 25.35
C PRO A 37 2.89 3.36 26.61
N THR A 38 3.62 4.46 26.42
CA THR A 38 4.05 5.35 27.49
C THR A 38 3.04 6.48 27.59
N TYR A 39 2.41 6.65 28.75
CA TYR A 39 1.45 7.73 28.99
C TYR A 39 2.07 8.87 29.80
N ILE A 40 1.38 10.01 29.84
CA ILE A 40 1.82 11.16 30.64
C ILE A 40 1.93 10.80 32.12
N GLU A 41 1.09 9.91 32.64
CA GLU A 41 1.12 9.46 34.04
C GLU A 41 2.41 8.69 34.37
N ASP A 42 3.02 8.02 33.39
CA ASP A 42 4.28 7.28 33.56
C ASP A 42 5.51 8.21 33.52
N VAL A 43 5.35 9.38 32.87
CA VAL A 43 6.43 10.33 32.61
C VAL A 43 6.43 11.48 33.62
N ALA A 44 5.25 12.00 33.97
CA ALA A 44 5.09 13.17 34.81
C ALA A 44 5.85 13.11 36.15
N PRO A 45 5.85 11.98 36.89
CA PRO A 45 6.62 11.86 38.13
C PRO A 45 8.14 11.95 37.94
N ARG A 46 8.63 11.62 36.73
CA ARG A 46 10.06 11.57 36.39
C ARG A 46 10.58 12.90 35.84
N LEU A 47 9.69 13.79 35.38
CA LEU A 47 10.07 15.06 34.74
C LEU A 47 10.94 15.95 35.64
N SER A 48 10.66 16.00 36.96
CA SER A 48 11.46 16.81 37.91
C SER A 48 12.88 16.32 38.11
N HIS A 49 13.15 15.06 37.76
CA HIS A 49 14.46 14.43 37.87
C HIS A 49 15.11 14.18 36.51
N SER A 50 14.45 14.58 35.43
CA SER A 50 14.97 14.43 34.07
C SER A 50 16.06 15.47 33.81
N SER A 51 17.19 15.02 33.29
CA SER A 51 18.34 15.85 32.90
C SER A 51 19.09 15.20 31.74
N ASP A 52 20.11 15.87 31.20
CA ASP A 52 21.01 15.27 30.19
C ASP A 52 21.73 14.02 30.72
N THR A 53 21.98 13.96 32.03
CA THR A 53 22.59 12.80 32.70
C THR A 53 21.59 11.71 33.08
N SER A 54 20.30 12.01 33.06
CA SER A 54 19.21 11.07 33.38
C SER A 54 17.99 11.34 32.48
N PRO A 55 18.07 11.06 31.17
CA PRO A 55 17.01 11.36 30.23
C PRO A 55 15.82 10.41 30.36
N ILE A 56 14.65 10.87 29.90
CA ILE A 56 13.49 9.98 29.68
C ILE A 56 13.72 9.21 28.37
N GLU A 57 14.03 7.93 28.48
CA GLU A 57 14.24 7.06 27.33
C GLU A 57 12.92 6.57 26.75
N ILE A 58 12.71 6.86 25.46
CA ILE A 58 11.61 6.30 24.67
C ILE A 58 12.20 5.25 23.73
N ARG A 59 11.83 3.98 23.93
CA ARG A 59 12.41 2.86 23.19
C ARG A 59 11.68 2.59 21.88
N GLY A 60 12.43 2.06 20.91
CA GLY A 60 11.90 1.62 19.62
C GLY A 60 11.48 2.73 18.65
N ILE A 61 11.69 4.01 19.00
CA ILE A 61 11.37 5.16 18.14
C ILE A 61 12.69 5.78 17.68
N THR A 62 12.85 5.95 16.36
CA THR A 62 14.04 6.61 15.81
C THR A 62 14.01 8.11 16.04
N LYS A 63 15.18 8.76 16.01
CA LYS A 63 15.27 10.22 16.10
C LYS A 63 14.42 10.92 15.03
N LYS A 64 14.49 10.45 13.78
CA LYS A 64 13.72 11.02 12.65
C LYS A 64 12.22 10.93 12.91
N GLN A 65 11.72 9.75 13.28
CA GLN A 65 10.32 9.53 13.62
C GLN A 65 9.82 10.49 14.71
N PHE A 66 10.59 10.62 15.78
CA PHE A 66 10.23 11.50 16.88
C PHE A 66 10.26 12.98 16.47
N GLN A 67 11.22 13.40 15.63
CA GLN A 67 11.26 14.76 15.08
C GLN A 67 10.04 15.07 14.20
N THR A 68 9.65 14.16 13.31
CA THR A 68 8.43 14.29 12.50
C THR A 68 7.19 14.41 13.38
N TYR A 69 7.09 13.57 14.41
CA TYR A 69 6.00 13.61 15.38
C TYR A 69 5.94 14.95 16.14
N LEU A 70 7.08 15.45 16.62
CA LEU A 70 7.15 16.75 17.30
C LEU A 70 6.78 17.89 16.36
N LEU A 71 7.22 17.86 15.09
CA LEU A 71 6.84 18.86 14.10
C LEU A 71 5.32 19.00 13.98
N LEU A 72 4.56 17.91 14.07
CA LEU A 72 3.10 17.95 14.02
C LEU A 72 2.47 18.61 15.26
N ILE A 73 3.05 18.39 16.45
CA ILE A 73 2.44 18.83 17.71
C ILE A 73 2.88 20.24 18.09
N THR A 74 4.13 20.58 17.81
CA THR A 74 4.73 21.88 18.15
C THR A 74 4.92 22.77 16.93
N GLY A 75 4.48 22.31 15.76
CA GLY A 75 4.59 23.04 14.51
C GLY A 75 3.81 24.35 14.54
N LEU A 76 4.40 25.37 13.94
CA LEU A 76 3.78 26.69 13.83
C LEU A 76 3.33 26.92 12.38
N PRO A 77 2.22 27.64 12.13
CA PRO A 77 1.67 27.81 10.78
C PRO A 77 2.65 28.39 9.75
N TYR A 78 3.66 29.15 10.19
CA TYR A 78 4.69 29.73 9.33
C TYR A 78 5.87 28.80 9.03
N ASN A 79 5.89 27.60 9.62
CA ASN A 79 6.90 26.60 9.29
C ASN A 79 6.55 25.95 7.94
N ASN A 80 7.47 26.07 6.99
CA ASN A 80 7.33 25.54 5.62
C ASN A 80 7.09 24.02 5.59
N ASP A 81 7.53 23.28 6.61
CA ASP A 81 7.33 21.84 6.71
C ASP A 81 6.02 21.43 7.39
N TYR A 82 5.42 22.34 8.17
CA TYR A 82 4.24 22.02 8.99
C TYR A 82 2.94 22.11 8.19
N LEU A 83 2.74 23.19 7.45
CA LEU A 83 1.49 23.37 6.69
C LEU A 83 1.29 22.25 5.65
N PRO A 84 2.31 21.86 4.85
CA PRO A 84 2.21 20.69 3.97
C PRO A 84 1.77 19.42 4.68
N LEU A 85 2.35 19.14 5.86
CA LEU A 85 2.01 17.96 6.66
C LEU A 85 0.54 17.95 7.12
N LEU A 86 -0.11 19.10 7.23
CA LEU A 86 -1.51 19.19 7.68
C LEU A 86 -2.53 19.10 6.55
N VAL A 87 -2.19 19.56 5.34
CA VAL A 87 -3.21 19.75 4.29
C VAL A 87 -2.86 19.09 2.96
N ASP A 88 -1.59 18.76 2.69
CA ASP A 88 -1.21 18.28 1.37
C ASP A 88 -1.70 16.86 1.10
N TYR A 89 -2.05 16.07 2.13
CA TYR A 89 -2.70 14.78 1.90
C TYR A 89 -4.09 14.92 1.27
N LEU A 90 -4.75 16.08 1.41
CA LEU A 90 -6.04 16.35 0.77
C LEU A 90 -5.89 16.74 -0.70
N THR A 91 -4.67 16.98 -1.18
CA THR A 91 -4.41 17.42 -2.57
C THR A 91 -3.58 16.36 -3.31
N PRO A 92 -4.21 15.52 -4.14
CA PRO A 92 -3.55 14.46 -4.90
C PRO A 92 -2.24 14.82 -5.60
N GLU A 93 -2.15 16.03 -6.16
CA GLU A 93 -0.99 16.50 -6.91
C GLU A 93 0.24 16.73 -6.04
N LYS A 94 0.04 16.88 -4.73
CA LYS A 94 1.08 17.13 -3.73
C LYS A 94 1.51 15.87 -2.99
N HIS A 95 0.93 14.72 -3.29
CA HIS A 95 1.33 13.45 -2.68
C HIS A 95 2.77 13.13 -3.09
N THR A 96 3.64 12.92 -2.10
CA THR A 96 5.07 12.60 -2.30
C THR A 96 5.49 11.47 -1.36
N GLN A 97 6.63 10.83 -1.65
CA GLN A 97 7.22 9.82 -0.76
C GLN A 97 7.46 10.39 0.63
N ASP A 98 8.01 11.60 0.72
CA ASP A 98 8.36 12.23 1.99
C ASP A 98 7.11 12.46 2.84
N LEU A 99 6.06 13.01 2.24
CA LEU A 99 4.78 13.24 2.91
C LEU A 99 4.21 11.92 3.47
N PHE A 100 4.23 10.86 2.66
CA PHE A 100 3.82 9.53 3.09
C PHE A 100 4.65 9.03 4.30
N LEU A 101 5.97 9.11 4.20
CA LEU A 101 6.87 8.63 5.26
C LEU A 101 6.64 9.39 6.56
N ARG A 102 6.29 10.68 6.48
CA ARG A 102 5.94 11.47 7.65
C ARG A 102 4.67 10.93 8.33
N TYR A 103 3.61 10.63 7.59
CA TYR A 103 2.41 10.02 8.19
C TYR A 103 2.67 8.63 8.75
N LEU A 104 3.46 7.80 8.06
CA LEU A 104 3.88 6.49 8.58
C LEU A 104 4.66 6.61 9.90
N ASP A 105 5.58 7.58 9.98
CA ASP A 105 6.31 7.89 11.20
C ASP A 105 5.36 8.30 12.33
N ILE A 106 4.40 9.18 12.06
CA ILE A 106 3.42 9.64 13.05
C ILE A 106 2.52 8.49 13.52
N ALA A 107 1.97 7.70 12.60
CA ALA A 107 1.14 6.54 12.92
C ALA A 107 1.91 5.47 13.71
N THR A 108 3.23 5.39 13.54
CA THR A 108 4.08 4.49 14.32
C THR A 108 4.39 5.02 15.72
N VAL A 109 4.55 6.33 15.87
CA VAL A 109 4.95 6.98 17.14
C VAL A 109 3.75 7.26 18.05
N ALA A 110 2.66 7.79 17.50
CA ALA A 110 1.49 8.23 18.25
C ALA A 110 0.94 7.18 19.22
N PRO A 111 0.69 5.91 18.83
CA PRO A 111 0.15 4.93 19.76
C PRO A 111 1.13 4.58 20.89
N ARG A 112 2.44 4.67 20.65
CA ARG A 112 3.48 4.42 21.67
C ARG A 112 3.55 5.52 22.72
N LEU A 113 3.03 6.70 22.39
CA LEU A 113 2.96 7.85 23.28
C LEU A 113 1.53 8.09 23.79
N GLY A 114 0.63 7.11 23.65
CA GLY A 114 -0.75 7.19 24.14
C GLY A 114 -1.65 8.15 23.37
N MET A 115 -1.28 8.55 22.14
CA MET A 115 -1.95 9.59 21.37
C MET A 115 -2.86 9.02 20.29
N ALA A 116 -3.91 8.30 20.72
CA ALA A 116 -4.82 7.56 19.83
C ALA A 116 -5.49 8.41 18.74
N LYS A 117 -5.92 9.65 19.06
CA LYS A 117 -6.52 10.55 18.05
C LYS A 117 -5.53 10.96 16.96
N LEU A 118 -4.25 11.05 17.30
CA LEU A 118 -3.20 11.43 16.36
C LEU A 118 -2.81 10.26 15.46
N GLU A 119 -2.82 9.04 16.02
CA GLU A 119 -2.73 7.80 15.25
C GLU A 119 -3.90 7.71 14.25
N GLU A 120 -5.13 7.87 14.72
CA GLU A 120 -6.33 7.84 13.87
C GLU A 120 -6.24 8.88 12.74
N TRP A 121 -5.84 10.11 13.05
CA TRP A 121 -5.62 11.14 12.03
C TRP A 121 -4.56 10.73 11.00
N ALA A 122 -3.42 10.19 11.43
CA ALA A 122 -2.35 9.78 10.52
C ALA A 122 -2.77 8.58 9.65
N MET A 123 -3.51 7.63 10.22
CA MET A 123 -4.08 6.49 9.49
C MET A 123 -5.12 6.96 8.46
N ASN A 124 -5.96 7.93 8.81
CA ASN A 124 -6.91 8.53 7.87
C ASN A 124 -6.19 9.30 6.74
N ALA A 125 -5.12 10.01 7.04
CA ALA A 125 -4.29 10.68 6.04
C ALA A 125 -3.66 9.66 5.07
N LEU A 126 -3.11 8.55 5.59
CA LEU A 126 -2.60 7.45 4.78
C LEU A 126 -3.71 6.84 3.90
N HIS A 127 -4.89 6.61 4.46
CA HIS A 127 -6.05 6.11 3.72
C HIS A 127 -6.41 7.01 2.55
N ILE A 128 -6.45 8.32 2.76
CA ILE A 128 -6.73 9.27 1.69
C ILE A 128 -5.64 9.19 0.59
N VAL A 129 -4.37 9.16 0.99
CA VAL A 129 -3.24 9.06 0.05
C VAL A 129 -3.33 7.79 -0.81
N PHE A 130 -3.74 6.66 -0.22
CA PHE A 130 -3.89 5.38 -0.93
C PHE A 130 -5.16 5.22 -1.77
N THR A 131 -6.23 5.95 -1.46
CA THR A 131 -7.57 5.66 -2.03
C THR A 131 -8.19 6.80 -2.84
N GLU A 132 -7.65 8.03 -2.78
CA GLU A 132 -8.26 9.17 -3.46
C GLU A 132 -7.65 9.49 -4.83
N SER A 133 -6.45 9.00 -5.13
CA SER A 133 -5.79 9.32 -6.40
C SER A 133 -5.14 8.11 -7.04
N ALA A 134 -5.54 7.83 -8.28
CA ALA A 134 -4.88 6.85 -9.13
C ALA A 134 -3.44 7.25 -9.51
N ASN A 135 -3.10 8.55 -9.38
CA ASN A 135 -1.84 9.12 -9.88
C ASN A 135 -0.87 9.52 -8.77
N SER A 136 -1.29 9.52 -7.50
CA SER A 136 -0.48 9.98 -6.38
C SER A 136 0.86 9.26 -6.31
N PHE A 137 0.86 7.95 -6.52
CA PHE A 137 2.08 7.13 -6.43
C PHE A 137 2.87 6.99 -7.73
N ARG A 138 2.28 7.28 -8.91
CA ARG A 138 3.00 7.23 -10.19
C ARG A 138 4.15 8.23 -10.28
N ARG A 139 4.07 9.31 -9.51
CA ARG A 139 5.06 10.39 -9.45
C ARG A 139 6.09 10.17 -8.35
N VAL A 140 5.88 9.17 -7.48
CA VAL A 140 6.73 8.93 -6.32
C VAL A 140 7.97 8.13 -6.78
N PRO A 141 9.19 8.60 -6.49
CA PRO A 141 10.40 7.85 -6.77
C PRO A 141 10.35 6.45 -6.12
N TYR A 142 10.89 5.44 -6.81
CA TYR A 142 10.85 4.04 -6.38
C TYR A 142 11.91 3.67 -5.32
N ASP A 143 12.44 4.62 -4.56
CA ASP A 143 13.46 4.37 -3.52
C ASP A 143 12.82 3.89 -2.21
N TRP A 144 12.07 2.79 -2.30
CA TRP A 144 11.35 2.21 -1.17
C TRP A 144 12.11 1.01 -0.63
N LYS A 145 12.82 1.24 0.47
CA LYS A 145 13.53 0.18 1.17
C LYS A 145 12.55 -0.86 1.73
N TYR A 146 12.93 -2.13 1.66
CA TYR A 146 12.11 -3.23 2.17
C TYR A 146 11.66 -3.01 3.63
N GLY A 147 12.53 -2.49 4.50
CA GLY A 147 12.17 -2.19 5.89
C GLY A 147 10.99 -1.22 6.05
N ILE A 148 10.82 -0.27 5.13
CA ILE A 148 9.68 0.66 5.11
C ILE A 148 8.41 -0.07 4.69
N LEU A 149 8.50 -0.92 3.66
CA LEU A 149 7.37 -1.74 3.19
C LEU A 149 6.89 -2.70 4.28
N LEU A 150 7.82 -3.32 5.02
CA LEU A 150 7.52 -4.17 6.16
C LEU A 150 6.83 -3.39 7.29
N GLN A 151 7.32 -2.20 7.63
CA GLN A 151 6.69 -1.34 8.63
C GLN A 151 5.26 -0.96 8.22
N LEU A 152 5.08 -0.59 6.96
CA LEU A 152 3.78 -0.26 6.39
C LEU A 152 2.81 -1.44 6.47
N ARG A 153 3.21 -2.63 6.00
CA ARG A 153 2.40 -3.85 6.12
C ARG A 153 2.05 -4.17 7.57
N GLY A 154 3.03 -4.06 8.47
CA GLY A 154 2.84 -4.33 9.88
C GLY A 154 1.86 -3.37 10.58
N LEU A 155 1.68 -2.15 10.04
CA LEU A 155 0.76 -1.13 10.54
C LEU A 155 -0.65 -1.28 9.96
N THR A 156 -0.77 -1.67 8.69
CA THR A 156 -2.06 -1.67 7.98
C THR A 156 -2.75 -3.02 7.91
N ARG A 157 -2.08 -4.11 8.30
CA ARG A 157 -2.69 -5.43 8.43
C ARG A 157 -3.93 -5.35 9.33
N GLU A 158 -5.02 -6.00 8.92
CA GLU A 158 -6.31 -6.01 9.65
C GLU A 158 -7.01 -4.64 9.77
N THR A 159 -6.57 -3.64 9.01
CA THR A 159 -7.24 -2.34 8.92
C THR A 159 -7.93 -2.19 7.56
N ASN A 160 -8.75 -1.15 7.39
CA ASN A 160 -9.30 -0.78 6.08
C ASN A 160 -8.23 -0.38 5.04
N LEU A 161 -6.98 -0.20 5.46
CA LEU A 161 -5.83 0.08 4.61
C LEU A 161 -5.12 -1.17 4.10
N ASP A 162 -5.49 -2.36 4.56
CA ASP A 162 -4.77 -3.61 4.25
C ASP A 162 -4.66 -3.85 2.73
N LEU A 163 -5.80 -3.90 2.06
CA LEU A 163 -5.90 -4.11 0.61
C LEU A 163 -5.25 -2.97 -0.22
N PRO A 164 -5.55 -1.67 0.01
CA PRO A 164 -4.91 -0.58 -0.73
C PRO A 164 -3.38 -0.58 -0.61
N VAL A 165 -2.84 -0.85 0.58
CA VAL A 165 -1.40 -0.95 0.78
C VAL A 165 -0.82 -2.15 0.04
N GLN A 166 -1.48 -3.30 0.08
CA GLN A 166 -1.01 -4.49 -0.61
C GLN A 166 -0.94 -4.25 -2.13
N ALA A 167 -1.99 -3.67 -2.71
CA ALA A 167 -2.04 -3.27 -4.12
C ALA A 167 -0.94 -2.25 -4.49
N PHE A 168 -0.63 -1.31 -3.59
CA PHE A 168 0.49 -0.38 -3.75
C PHE A 168 1.85 -1.11 -3.78
N ILE A 169 2.10 -2.02 -2.85
CA ILE A 169 3.38 -2.77 -2.80
C ILE A 169 3.53 -3.65 -4.05
N GLN A 170 2.46 -4.30 -4.51
CA GLN A 170 2.46 -5.10 -5.74
C GLN A 170 2.81 -4.26 -6.96
N TYR A 171 2.26 -3.05 -7.03
CA TYR A 171 2.59 -2.11 -8.09
C TYR A 171 4.04 -1.63 -8.02
N LEU A 172 4.56 -1.34 -6.83
CA LEU A 172 5.97 -1.00 -6.64
C LEU A 172 6.89 -2.12 -7.14
N ILE A 173 6.60 -3.37 -6.75
CA ILE A 173 7.33 -4.56 -7.22
C ILE A 173 7.33 -4.62 -8.75
N HIS A 174 6.14 -4.51 -9.36
CA HIS A 174 5.99 -4.49 -10.81
C HIS A 174 6.83 -3.38 -11.46
N LYS A 175 6.83 -2.17 -10.91
CA LYS A 175 7.61 -1.05 -11.46
C LYS A 175 9.12 -1.25 -11.35
N ILE A 176 9.60 -1.79 -10.23
CA ILE A 176 11.02 -2.15 -10.07
C ILE A 176 11.42 -3.16 -11.17
N VAL A 177 10.61 -4.19 -11.39
CA VAL A 177 10.85 -5.25 -12.40
C VAL A 177 10.79 -4.68 -13.82
N HIS A 178 9.79 -3.85 -14.11
CA HIS A 178 9.65 -3.15 -15.37
C HIS A 178 10.89 -2.30 -15.67
N ASP A 179 11.39 -1.54 -14.70
CA ASP A 179 12.58 -0.72 -14.87
C ASP A 179 13.84 -1.55 -15.09
N ILE A 180 13.99 -2.68 -14.39
CA ILE A 180 15.10 -3.62 -14.60
C ILE A 180 15.06 -4.17 -16.03
N ARG A 181 13.87 -4.50 -16.54
CA ARG A 181 13.68 -5.01 -17.91
C ARG A 181 14.08 -3.98 -18.98
N HIS A 182 13.72 -2.71 -18.79
CA HIS A 182 13.98 -1.65 -19.78
C HIS A 182 15.41 -1.08 -19.71
N ASN A 183 16.07 -1.15 -18.55
CA ASN A 183 17.39 -0.57 -18.32
C ASN A 183 18.50 -1.62 -18.20
N GLN A 184 18.34 -2.79 -18.83
CA GLN A 184 19.37 -3.83 -18.82
C GLN A 184 20.70 -3.26 -19.36
N GLY A 185 21.75 -3.29 -18.53
CA GLY A 185 23.09 -2.80 -18.87
C GLY A 185 23.40 -1.35 -18.46
N ALA A 186 22.44 -0.60 -17.92
CA ALA A 186 22.71 0.73 -17.36
C ALA A 186 23.25 0.66 -15.91
N SER A 187 24.17 1.55 -15.54
CA SER A 187 24.83 1.58 -14.22
C SER A 187 23.86 1.72 -13.03
N GLY A 188 22.68 2.30 -13.24
CA GLY A 188 21.65 2.46 -12.21
C GLY A 188 20.78 1.24 -11.94
N CYS A 189 20.94 0.13 -12.67
CA CYS A 189 20.12 -1.07 -12.50
C CYS A 189 20.51 -1.88 -11.24
N SER A 190 21.77 -1.79 -10.80
CA SER A 190 22.29 -2.61 -9.70
C SER A 190 21.60 -2.37 -8.36
N SER A 191 21.23 -1.14 -8.02
CA SER A 191 20.53 -0.87 -6.76
C SER A 191 19.11 -1.45 -6.77
N LYS A 192 18.38 -1.30 -7.88
CA LYS A 192 17.02 -1.85 -8.07
C LYS A 192 17.00 -3.38 -7.98
N ILE A 193 18.02 -4.04 -8.52
CA ILE A 193 18.19 -5.50 -8.40
C ILE A 193 18.37 -5.89 -6.93
N ALA A 194 19.23 -5.18 -6.20
CA ALA A 194 19.44 -5.43 -4.77
C ALA A 194 18.15 -5.21 -3.97
N ASP A 195 17.40 -4.13 -4.24
CA ASP A 195 16.12 -3.85 -3.59
C ASP A 195 15.09 -4.95 -3.87
N LEU A 196 14.96 -5.41 -5.13
CA LEU A 196 14.04 -6.49 -5.50
C LEU A 196 14.39 -7.81 -4.79
N ILE A 197 15.68 -8.12 -4.66
CA ILE A 197 16.14 -9.32 -3.97
C ILE A 197 15.88 -9.21 -2.46
N GLU A 198 16.14 -8.05 -1.85
CA GLU A 198 15.82 -7.81 -0.45
C GLU A 198 14.30 -7.99 -0.19
N ILE A 199 13.47 -7.43 -1.06
CA ILE A 199 12.01 -7.58 -1.02
C ILE A 199 11.60 -9.06 -1.14
N TYR A 200 12.17 -9.80 -2.10
CA TYR A 200 11.88 -11.22 -2.30
C TYR A 200 12.26 -12.08 -1.09
N GLN A 201 13.49 -11.92 -0.58
CA GLN A 201 13.96 -12.64 0.61
C GLN A 201 13.17 -12.26 1.86
N GLY A 202 12.72 -11.01 1.92
CA GLY A 202 11.83 -10.50 2.94
C GLY A 202 10.48 -11.20 2.95
N PHE A 203 9.75 -11.15 1.84
CA PHE A 203 8.42 -11.76 1.74
C PHE A 203 8.43 -13.28 1.80
N LYS A 204 9.52 -13.93 1.38
CA LYS A 204 9.74 -15.37 1.60
C LYS A 204 9.68 -15.79 3.07
N LYS A 205 10.09 -14.91 3.99
CA LYS A 205 10.12 -15.17 5.44
C LYS A 205 8.84 -14.71 6.15
N LEU A 206 8.01 -13.91 5.48
CA LEU A 206 6.76 -13.41 6.03
C LEU A 206 5.62 -14.34 5.65
N ASP A 207 4.61 -14.40 6.50
CA ASP A 207 3.34 -15.05 6.18
C ASP A 207 2.39 -14.03 5.52
N ASP A 208 2.77 -13.62 4.30
CA ASP A 208 1.98 -12.77 3.39
C ASP A 208 2.08 -13.38 1.97
N ASP A 209 1.21 -14.36 1.72
CA ASP A 209 1.26 -15.19 0.52
C ASP A 209 1.05 -14.38 -0.76
N ALA A 210 0.15 -13.42 -0.76
CA ALA A 210 -0.11 -12.65 -1.95
C ALA A 210 1.09 -11.75 -2.33
N LEU A 211 1.80 -11.16 -1.36
CA LEU A 211 3.02 -10.41 -1.67
C LEU A 211 4.17 -11.31 -2.12
N LEU A 212 4.33 -12.49 -1.50
CA LEU A 212 5.28 -13.50 -1.95
C LEU A 212 4.99 -13.94 -3.40
N GLY A 213 3.74 -14.25 -3.71
CA GLY A 213 3.31 -14.65 -5.05
C GLY A 213 3.54 -13.56 -6.09
N CYS A 214 3.25 -12.30 -5.74
CA CYS A 214 3.51 -11.16 -6.61
C CYS A 214 4.99 -11.01 -6.96
N VAL A 215 5.88 -11.01 -5.96
CA VAL A 215 7.34 -10.88 -6.20
C VAL A 215 7.90 -12.10 -6.92
N PHE A 216 7.40 -13.31 -6.61
CA PHE A 216 7.78 -14.54 -7.27
C PHE A 216 7.46 -14.53 -8.76
N LEU A 217 6.22 -14.22 -9.14
CA LEU A 217 5.82 -14.13 -10.56
C LEU A 217 6.60 -13.03 -11.29
N ASN A 218 6.81 -11.88 -10.65
CA ASN A 218 7.57 -10.79 -11.24
C ASN A 218 9.03 -11.18 -11.51
N ILE A 219 9.72 -11.82 -10.56
CA ILE A 219 11.09 -12.35 -10.76
C ILE A 219 11.12 -13.45 -11.83
N LEU A 220 10.14 -14.36 -11.81
CA LEU A 220 10.04 -15.44 -12.79
C LEU A 220 9.84 -14.87 -14.20
N SER A 221 9.05 -13.80 -14.36
CA SER A 221 8.79 -13.13 -15.64
C SER A 221 10.03 -12.48 -16.28
N LEU A 222 11.09 -12.22 -15.51
CA LEU A 222 12.36 -11.71 -16.05
C LEU A 222 13.16 -12.80 -16.77
N GLY A 223 12.89 -14.07 -16.45
CA GLY A 223 13.58 -15.23 -17.01
C GLY A 223 15.02 -15.42 -16.52
N HIS A 224 15.54 -16.63 -16.74
CA HIS A 224 16.85 -17.08 -16.25
C HIS A 224 18.07 -16.31 -16.75
N ARG A 225 17.93 -15.50 -17.79
CA ARG A 225 19.02 -14.68 -18.34
C ARG A 225 19.14 -13.33 -17.64
N SER A 226 18.19 -12.98 -16.78
CA SER A 226 18.21 -11.71 -16.06
C SER A 226 19.31 -11.71 -14.98
N GLN A 227 19.91 -10.53 -14.76
CA GLN A 227 20.91 -10.36 -13.71
C GLN A 227 20.33 -10.62 -12.30
N VAL A 228 19.03 -10.37 -12.11
CA VAL A 228 18.31 -10.70 -10.87
C VAL A 228 18.52 -12.16 -10.50
N TRP A 229 18.39 -13.08 -11.47
CA TRP A 229 18.58 -14.50 -11.18
C TRP A 229 20.02 -14.80 -10.78
N SER A 230 21.03 -14.18 -11.41
CA SER A 230 22.44 -14.39 -11.07
C SER A 230 22.75 -14.10 -9.60
N ASP A 231 22.08 -13.11 -9.02
CA ASP A 231 22.30 -12.64 -7.65
C ASP A 231 21.47 -13.41 -6.60
N LEU A 232 20.58 -14.32 -7.03
CA LEU A 232 19.83 -15.20 -6.14
C LEU A 232 20.66 -16.39 -5.61
N THR A 233 20.20 -16.96 -4.49
CA THR A 233 20.78 -18.19 -3.92
C THR A 233 20.61 -19.38 -4.86
N ARG A 234 21.40 -20.45 -4.64
CA ARG A 234 21.29 -21.68 -5.44
C ARG A 234 19.90 -22.30 -5.35
N ASP A 235 19.31 -22.31 -4.15
CA ASP A 235 18.00 -22.93 -3.90
C ASP A 235 16.89 -22.11 -4.56
N ASP A 236 16.96 -20.78 -4.46
CA ASP A 236 15.99 -19.89 -5.13
C ASP A 236 16.06 -20.05 -6.66
N LYS A 237 17.26 -20.20 -7.23
CA LYS A 237 17.42 -20.49 -8.66
C LYS A 237 16.79 -21.84 -9.04
N ALA A 238 17.02 -22.89 -8.25
CA ALA A 238 16.45 -24.21 -8.50
C ALA A 238 14.91 -24.17 -8.51
N ILE A 239 14.32 -23.47 -7.54
CA ILE A 239 12.87 -23.23 -7.47
C ILE A 239 12.38 -22.48 -8.71
N LEU A 240 13.05 -21.41 -9.13
CA LEU A 240 12.65 -20.64 -10.32
C LEU A 240 12.80 -21.44 -11.62
N TYR A 241 13.82 -22.30 -11.75
CA TYR A 241 13.96 -23.20 -12.90
C TYR A 241 12.83 -24.24 -12.94
N ALA A 242 12.51 -24.85 -11.80
CA ALA A 242 11.40 -25.79 -11.70
C ALA A 242 10.07 -25.09 -12.01
N ALA A 243 9.85 -23.89 -11.48
CA ALA A 243 8.68 -23.08 -11.77
C ALA A 243 8.57 -22.72 -13.25
N GLN A 244 9.68 -22.34 -13.91
CA GLN A 244 9.68 -22.04 -15.34
C GLN A 244 9.26 -23.26 -16.19
N ALA A 245 9.57 -24.48 -15.73
CA ALA A 245 9.18 -25.72 -16.41
C ALA A 245 7.74 -26.16 -16.11
N GLN A 246 7.25 -25.95 -14.88
CA GLN A 246 5.91 -26.36 -14.45
C GLN A 246 4.83 -25.33 -14.81
N LEU A 247 5.13 -24.03 -14.73
CA LEU A 247 4.17 -22.94 -14.94
C LEU A 247 4.08 -22.51 -16.41
N THR A 248 4.00 -23.48 -17.33
CA THR A 248 3.88 -23.21 -18.77
C THR A 248 2.45 -22.92 -19.21
N ASN A 249 1.44 -23.41 -18.48
CA ASN A 249 0.02 -23.16 -18.73
C ASN A 249 -0.69 -22.89 -17.40
N LEU A 250 -0.73 -21.62 -16.99
CA LEU A 250 -1.23 -21.24 -15.67
C LEU A 250 -2.72 -21.57 -15.46
N PRO A 251 -3.60 -21.44 -16.46
CA PRO A 251 -5.00 -21.89 -16.31
C PRO A 251 -5.17 -23.36 -15.90
N GLN A 252 -4.21 -24.24 -16.19
CA GLN A 252 -4.25 -25.64 -15.77
C GLN A 252 -3.64 -25.86 -14.37
N GLU A 253 -2.65 -25.04 -14.01
CA GLU A 253 -1.98 -25.12 -12.71
C GLU A 253 -2.75 -24.38 -11.60
N PHE A 254 -3.59 -23.40 -11.93
CA PHE A 254 -4.37 -22.66 -10.96
C PHE A 254 -5.74 -23.31 -10.74
N ALA A 255 -6.41 -22.95 -9.64
CA ALA A 255 -7.73 -23.48 -9.34
C ALA A 255 -8.70 -23.19 -10.50
N PRO A 256 -9.50 -24.16 -10.96
CA PRO A 256 -10.40 -23.96 -12.11
C PRO A 256 -11.31 -22.75 -11.91
N GLY A 257 -11.33 -21.86 -12.91
CA GLY A 257 -12.15 -20.65 -12.89
C GLY A 257 -11.57 -19.46 -12.13
N SER A 258 -10.41 -19.60 -11.45
CA SER A 258 -9.80 -18.49 -10.69
C SER A 258 -9.34 -17.31 -11.56
N LEU A 259 -9.18 -17.52 -12.87
CA LEU A 259 -8.85 -16.48 -13.85
C LEU A 259 -10.05 -16.04 -14.70
N ALA A 260 -11.26 -16.56 -14.44
CA ALA A 260 -12.43 -16.25 -15.27
C ALA A 260 -12.81 -14.75 -15.22
N TRP A 261 -12.54 -14.08 -14.10
CA TRP A 261 -12.79 -12.64 -13.91
C TRP A 261 -12.01 -11.76 -14.90
N VAL A 262 -10.84 -12.20 -15.37
CA VAL A 262 -10.06 -11.48 -16.39
C VAL A 262 -10.86 -11.33 -17.68
N THR A 263 -11.64 -12.36 -18.03
CA THR A 263 -12.42 -12.41 -19.27
C THR A 263 -13.64 -11.49 -19.22
N LYS A 264 -14.27 -11.36 -18.05
CA LYS A 264 -15.49 -10.57 -17.84
C LYS A 264 -15.58 -10.05 -16.40
N PRO A 265 -15.99 -8.79 -16.20
CA PRO A 265 -16.21 -8.22 -14.88
C PRO A 265 -17.57 -8.69 -14.29
N ASP A 266 -17.70 -9.91 -13.78
CA ASP A 266 -18.98 -10.39 -13.23
C ASP A 266 -18.75 -11.23 -11.95
N PRO A 267 -19.35 -10.89 -10.79
CA PRO A 267 -20.62 -10.18 -10.54
C PRO A 267 -20.56 -8.66 -10.21
N VAL A 268 -19.38 -8.07 -10.18
CA VAL A 268 -19.17 -6.72 -9.60
C VAL A 268 -19.78 -5.59 -10.43
N ALA A 269 -19.87 -5.78 -11.75
CA ALA A 269 -20.49 -4.81 -12.65
C ALA A 269 -21.96 -4.53 -12.29
N GLN A 270 -22.66 -5.49 -11.70
CA GLN A 270 -24.10 -5.41 -11.41
C GLN A 270 -24.45 -4.31 -10.39
N GLN A 271 -23.49 -3.83 -9.60
CA GLN A 271 -23.69 -2.74 -8.63
C GLN A 271 -23.56 -1.34 -9.23
N LEU A 272 -23.09 -1.24 -10.48
CA LEU A 272 -22.92 0.03 -11.19
C LEU A 272 -24.21 0.39 -11.94
N CYS A 273 -24.42 1.69 -12.21
CA CYS A 273 -25.50 2.11 -13.12
C CYS A 273 -25.19 1.70 -14.57
N ASP A 274 -26.20 1.58 -15.42
CA ASP A 274 -26.08 1.13 -16.82
C ASP A 274 -24.97 1.84 -17.60
N ALA A 275 -24.84 3.15 -17.41
CA ALA A 275 -23.82 3.94 -18.09
C ALA A 275 -22.39 3.62 -17.59
N CYS A 276 -22.22 3.39 -16.29
CA CYS A 276 -20.95 2.92 -15.73
C CYS A 276 -20.65 1.47 -16.10
N GLN A 277 -21.67 0.60 -16.20
CA GLN A 277 -21.50 -0.78 -16.67
C GLN A 277 -21.02 -0.82 -18.12
N LEU A 278 -21.70 -0.09 -19.02
CA LEU A 278 -21.32 -0.02 -20.44
C LEU A 278 -19.87 0.47 -20.60
N ARG A 279 -19.50 1.49 -19.82
CA ARG A 279 -18.14 2.02 -19.80
C ARG A 279 -17.14 1.03 -19.22
N LEU A 280 -17.49 0.36 -18.12
CA LEU A 280 -16.65 -0.66 -17.50
C LEU A 280 -16.32 -1.73 -18.52
N SER A 281 -17.31 -2.27 -19.25
CA SER A 281 -17.06 -3.27 -20.29
C SER A 281 -16.05 -2.79 -21.34
N GLY A 282 -16.21 -1.56 -21.86
CA GLY A 282 -15.27 -1.01 -22.83
C GLY A 282 -13.86 -0.77 -22.29
N VAL A 283 -13.74 -0.32 -21.03
CA VAL A 283 -12.44 -0.14 -20.35
C VAL A 283 -11.80 -1.48 -20.02
N TRP A 284 -12.58 -2.46 -19.57
CA TRP A 284 -12.15 -3.81 -19.25
C TRP A 284 -11.58 -4.51 -20.48
N ASP A 285 -12.32 -4.50 -21.59
CA ASP A 285 -11.89 -5.03 -22.90
C ASP A 285 -10.70 -4.27 -23.50
N LYS A 286 -10.41 -3.05 -23.06
CA LYS A 286 -9.22 -2.31 -23.47
C LYS A 286 -8.00 -2.76 -22.66
N ILE A 287 -8.17 -2.96 -21.36
CA ILE A 287 -7.06 -3.21 -20.42
C ILE A 287 -6.70 -4.69 -20.34
N PHE A 288 -7.69 -5.57 -20.20
CA PHE A 288 -7.48 -6.99 -19.94
C PHE A 288 -7.47 -7.86 -21.19
N ARG A 289 -7.70 -7.30 -22.39
CA ARG A 289 -7.79 -8.08 -23.63
C ARG A 289 -6.56 -8.92 -23.93
N GLU A 290 -5.38 -8.32 -23.87
CA GLU A 290 -4.13 -9.04 -24.16
C GLU A 290 -3.91 -10.19 -23.17
N CYS A 291 -4.24 -9.95 -21.90
CA CYS A 291 -4.20 -10.99 -20.87
C CYS A 291 -5.23 -12.09 -21.17
N ASN A 292 -6.48 -11.75 -21.45
CA ASN A 292 -7.55 -12.70 -21.77
C ASN A 292 -7.22 -13.57 -22.99
N GLU A 293 -6.77 -12.96 -24.09
CA GLU A 293 -6.41 -13.68 -25.32
C GLU A 293 -5.09 -14.47 -25.19
N GLY A 294 -4.22 -14.02 -24.29
CA GLY A 294 -2.88 -14.54 -24.14
C GLY A 294 -2.72 -15.62 -23.06
N LEU A 295 -3.63 -15.72 -22.10
CA LEU A 295 -3.61 -16.77 -21.07
C LEU A 295 -3.83 -18.16 -21.67
N GLY A 296 -3.10 -19.16 -21.17
CA GLY A 296 -3.08 -20.51 -21.73
C GLY A 296 -2.24 -20.61 -22.99
N SER A 297 -1.31 -19.65 -23.21
CA SER A 297 -0.42 -19.70 -24.36
C SER A 297 0.63 -20.79 -24.19
N ASN A 298 0.97 -21.48 -25.28
CA ASN A 298 2.10 -22.42 -25.32
C ASN A 298 3.48 -21.73 -25.29
N ILE A 299 3.52 -20.40 -25.25
CA ILE A 299 4.78 -19.64 -25.18
C ILE A 299 5.26 -19.63 -23.72
N PRO A 300 6.48 -20.13 -23.44
CA PRO A 300 7.01 -20.18 -22.08
C PRO A 300 6.97 -18.81 -21.40
N LEU A 301 6.54 -18.79 -20.13
CA LEU A 301 6.42 -17.59 -19.29
C LEU A 301 5.43 -16.51 -19.76
N LYS A 302 4.72 -16.70 -20.88
CA LYS A 302 3.78 -15.68 -21.37
C LYS A 302 2.62 -15.46 -20.38
N ASP A 303 2.05 -16.53 -19.85
CA ASP A 303 1.03 -16.44 -18.81
C ASP A 303 1.57 -15.75 -17.54
N VAL A 304 2.78 -16.13 -17.11
CA VAL A 304 3.47 -15.52 -15.95
C VAL A 304 3.65 -14.02 -16.14
N LEU A 305 4.03 -13.60 -17.35
CA LEU A 305 4.19 -12.19 -17.69
C LEU A 305 2.88 -11.42 -17.52
N PHE A 306 1.76 -11.93 -18.04
CA PHE A 306 0.46 -11.27 -17.86
C PHE A 306 0.05 -11.17 -16.39
N LEU A 307 0.27 -12.22 -15.60
CA LEU A 307 -0.06 -12.18 -14.18
C LEU A 307 0.87 -11.23 -13.38
N ALA A 308 2.13 -11.09 -13.80
CA ALA A 308 3.06 -10.11 -13.23
C ALA A 308 2.67 -8.65 -13.56
N GLU A 309 1.87 -8.43 -14.61
CA GLU A 309 1.37 -7.12 -15.04
C GLU A 309 0.02 -6.72 -14.43
N MET A 310 -0.63 -7.62 -13.67
CA MET A 310 -1.91 -7.35 -12.98
C MET A 310 -1.97 -6.04 -12.19
N PRO A 311 -0.90 -5.59 -11.48
CA PRO A 311 -0.94 -4.32 -10.78
C PRO A 311 -1.11 -3.16 -11.78
N GLU A 312 -0.40 -3.18 -12.91
CA GLU A 312 -0.55 -2.15 -13.95
C GLU A 312 -1.95 -2.13 -14.54
N TYR A 313 -2.55 -3.30 -14.79
CA TYR A 313 -3.94 -3.40 -15.27
C TYR A 313 -4.94 -2.80 -14.26
N ARG A 314 -4.79 -3.14 -12.98
CA ARG A 314 -5.60 -2.57 -11.90
C ARG A 314 -5.48 -1.05 -11.83
N TRP A 315 -4.28 -0.50 -11.95
CA TRP A 315 -4.06 0.94 -11.94
C TRP A 315 -4.61 1.64 -13.17
N ALA A 316 -4.45 1.04 -14.36
CA ALA A 316 -5.05 1.55 -15.59
C ALA A 316 -6.58 1.60 -15.46
N LEU A 317 -7.19 0.56 -14.86
CA LEU A 317 -8.63 0.49 -14.63
C LEU A 317 -9.09 1.61 -13.70
N TRP A 318 -8.38 1.81 -12.59
CA TRP A 318 -8.69 2.90 -11.67
C TRP A 318 -8.62 4.26 -12.36
N SER A 319 -7.52 4.55 -13.05
CA SER A 319 -7.31 5.84 -13.72
C SER A 319 -8.42 6.15 -14.74
N GLU A 320 -8.74 5.19 -15.60
CA GLU A 320 -9.79 5.34 -16.61
C GLU A 320 -11.17 5.51 -15.95
N MET A 321 -11.49 4.68 -14.95
CA MET A 321 -12.80 4.74 -14.30
C MET A 321 -12.99 6.03 -13.48
N SER A 322 -11.97 6.51 -12.78
CA SER A 322 -12.06 7.72 -11.95
C SER A 322 -12.14 9.04 -12.71
N GLN A 323 -11.60 9.13 -13.94
CA GLN A 323 -11.60 10.39 -14.70
C GLN A 323 -13.00 10.88 -15.13
N VAL A 324 -14.01 10.00 -15.20
CA VAL A 324 -15.30 10.32 -15.85
C VAL A 324 -16.52 9.94 -14.99
N ALA A 325 -16.31 9.20 -13.90
CA ALA A 325 -17.36 8.82 -12.96
C ALA A 325 -18.25 9.96 -12.44
N PRO A 326 -17.73 11.18 -12.16
CA PRO A 326 -18.57 12.26 -11.63
C PRO A 326 -19.59 12.80 -12.65
N THR A 327 -19.33 12.63 -13.95
CA THR A 327 -20.07 13.31 -15.02
C THR A 327 -21.23 12.47 -15.57
N VAL A 328 -21.17 11.14 -15.40
CA VAL A 328 -22.08 10.21 -16.10
C VAL A 328 -23.27 9.80 -15.23
N CYS A 329 -23.08 9.61 -13.92
CA CYS A 329 -24.17 9.17 -13.03
C CYS A 329 -25.19 10.29 -12.71
N THR A 330 -24.90 11.54 -13.09
CA THR A 330 -25.79 12.70 -12.93
C THR A 330 -26.77 12.93 -14.09
N LEU A 331 -26.62 12.21 -15.22
CA LEU A 331 -27.44 12.40 -16.43
C LEU A 331 -28.63 11.43 -16.54
N SER A 332 -29.06 10.80 -15.44
CA SER A 332 -30.28 9.99 -15.46
C SER A 332 -31.50 10.86 -15.83
N PRO A 333 -32.38 10.42 -16.74
CA PRO A 333 -33.34 11.29 -17.41
C PRO A 333 -34.33 11.90 -16.41
N LEU A 334 -34.46 13.22 -16.49
CA LEU A 334 -35.49 14.00 -15.81
C LEU A 334 -36.85 13.31 -15.95
N VAL A 335 -37.41 12.88 -14.82
CA VAL A 335 -38.83 12.58 -14.69
C VAL A 335 -39.62 13.81 -15.17
N PRO A 336 -40.64 13.66 -16.02
CA PRO A 336 -41.40 14.81 -16.52
C PRO A 336 -42.04 15.59 -15.36
N PRO A 337 -41.97 16.93 -15.38
CA PRO A 337 -42.37 17.79 -14.27
C PRO A 337 -43.90 17.76 -14.14
N SER A 338 -44.40 16.95 -13.23
CA SER A 338 -45.82 16.90 -12.90
C SER A 338 -46.03 16.78 -11.40
N SER A 339 -45.43 17.70 -10.61
CA SER A 339 -45.93 18.11 -9.28
C SER A 339 -45.11 19.29 -8.72
N PRO A 340 -45.73 20.21 -7.96
CA PRO A 340 -45.08 21.39 -7.44
C PRO A 340 -44.16 21.09 -6.26
N ALA A 341 -42.98 21.71 -6.34
CA ALA A 341 -41.91 21.90 -5.36
C ALA A 341 -42.20 21.50 -3.90
N THR A 342 -41.61 20.37 -3.49
CA THR A 342 -40.97 20.26 -2.18
C THR A 342 -39.48 20.10 -2.41
N SER A 343 -38.68 20.93 -1.75
CA SER A 343 -37.23 21.00 -1.89
C SER A 343 -36.56 19.72 -1.38
N SER A 344 -36.52 18.68 -2.22
CA SER A 344 -35.65 17.52 -1.99
C SER A 344 -34.29 17.80 -2.61
N THR A 345 -33.30 18.07 -1.77
CA THR A 345 -31.88 18.02 -2.12
C THR A 345 -31.55 16.58 -2.52
N SER A 346 -31.71 16.24 -3.80
CA SER A 346 -31.32 14.93 -4.33
C SER A 346 -29.80 14.80 -4.23
N ARG A 347 -29.32 13.98 -3.28
CA ARG A 347 -27.90 13.65 -3.18
C ARG A 347 -27.47 12.98 -4.49
N PRO A 348 -26.34 13.40 -5.11
CA PRO A 348 -25.82 12.71 -6.27
C PRO A 348 -25.56 11.25 -5.90
N ILE A 349 -26.13 10.33 -6.67
CA ILE A 349 -25.84 8.90 -6.54
C ILE A 349 -24.43 8.70 -7.09
N THR A 350 -23.45 8.60 -6.19
CA THR A 350 -22.07 8.27 -6.58
C THR A 350 -21.98 6.78 -6.86
N CYS A 351 -21.64 6.43 -8.09
CA CYS A 351 -21.43 5.05 -8.50
C CYS A 351 -20.28 4.40 -7.68
N PRO A 352 -20.44 3.17 -7.16
CA PRO A 352 -19.53 2.55 -6.18
C PRO A 352 -18.25 1.99 -6.82
N ILE A 353 -17.50 2.82 -7.54
CA ILE A 353 -16.27 2.41 -8.24
C ILE A 353 -15.19 1.91 -7.25
N ARG A 354 -15.18 2.43 -6.02
CA ARG A 354 -14.27 1.93 -4.98
C ARG A 354 -14.53 0.46 -4.65
N SER A 355 -15.80 0.05 -4.57
CA SER A 355 -16.14 -1.36 -4.34
C SER A 355 -15.65 -2.23 -5.49
N LEU A 356 -15.81 -1.77 -6.74
CA LEU A 356 -15.26 -2.46 -7.90
C LEU A 356 -13.75 -2.68 -7.80
N LEU A 357 -13.00 -1.65 -7.39
CA LEU A 357 -11.55 -1.76 -7.26
C LEU A 357 -11.14 -2.70 -6.13
N ASN A 358 -11.86 -2.70 -5.01
CA ASN A 358 -11.60 -3.64 -3.92
C ASN A 358 -11.82 -5.09 -4.35
N ASP A 359 -12.85 -5.37 -5.14
CA ASP A 359 -13.09 -6.72 -5.65
C ASP A 359 -12.00 -7.15 -6.64
N VAL A 360 -11.55 -6.24 -7.52
CA VAL A 360 -10.38 -6.48 -8.40
C VAL A 360 -9.11 -6.72 -7.59
N ASP A 361 -8.87 -5.94 -6.54
CA ASP A 361 -7.74 -6.13 -5.64
C ASP A 361 -7.77 -7.51 -5.00
N GLN A 362 -8.95 -7.96 -4.55
CA GLN A 362 -9.13 -9.30 -3.98
C GLN A 362 -8.85 -10.40 -5.01
N TYR A 363 -9.38 -10.31 -6.24
CA TYR A 363 -9.07 -11.29 -7.28
C TYR A 363 -7.58 -11.36 -7.61
N ILE A 364 -6.88 -10.23 -7.60
CA ILE A 364 -5.42 -10.18 -7.77
C ILE A 364 -4.71 -10.85 -6.59
N GLN A 365 -5.18 -10.63 -5.34
CA GLN A 365 -4.65 -11.34 -4.17
C GLN A 365 -4.77 -12.85 -4.34
N ASP A 366 -5.96 -13.35 -4.67
CA ASP A 366 -6.25 -14.78 -4.82
C ASP A 366 -5.34 -15.43 -5.89
N VAL A 367 -5.06 -14.71 -6.97
CA VAL A 367 -4.12 -15.13 -8.03
C VAL A 367 -2.70 -15.24 -7.49
N TYR A 368 -2.25 -14.26 -6.70
CA TYR A 368 -0.91 -14.31 -6.12
C TYR A 368 -0.77 -15.31 -4.99
N GLU A 369 -1.79 -15.54 -4.17
CA GLU A 369 -1.79 -16.59 -3.16
C GLU A 369 -1.65 -17.99 -3.78
N GLN A 370 -2.28 -18.22 -4.95
CA GLN A 370 -2.07 -19.44 -5.72
C GLN A 370 -0.62 -19.55 -6.24
N ALA A 371 -0.04 -18.44 -6.71
CA ALA A 371 1.36 -18.42 -7.12
C ALA A 371 2.32 -18.72 -5.96
N ALA A 372 2.07 -18.16 -4.78
CA ALA A 372 2.84 -18.47 -3.57
C ALA A 372 2.65 -19.91 -3.11
N SER A 373 1.44 -20.47 -3.24
CA SER A 373 1.18 -21.89 -2.98
C SER A 373 2.02 -22.79 -3.90
N ARG A 374 2.14 -22.43 -5.19
CA ARG A 374 3.00 -23.13 -6.14
C ARG A 374 4.48 -22.98 -5.82
N TYR A 375 4.93 -21.77 -5.46
CA TYR A 375 6.27 -21.55 -4.94
C TYR A 375 6.59 -22.45 -3.74
N ARG A 376 5.71 -22.48 -2.74
CA ARG A 376 5.87 -23.30 -1.52
C ARG A 376 5.86 -24.80 -1.83
N ALA A 377 5.07 -25.25 -2.80
CA ALA A 377 5.05 -26.65 -3.23
C ALA A 377 6.41 -27.06 -3.85
N ILE A 378 6.91 -26.28 -4.80
CA ILE A 378 8.21 -26.51 -5.45
C ILE A 378 9.34 -26.44 -4.42
N ALA A 379 9.30 -25.45 -3.52
CA ALA A 379 10.32 -25.27 -2.48
C ALA A 379 10.41 -26.43 -1.47
N ARG A 380 9.39 -27.30 -1.37
CA ARG A 380 9.44 -28.51 -0.53
C ARG A 380 10.09 -29.71 -1.23
N GLU A 381 10.28 -29.64 -2.55
CA GLU A 381 10.94 -30.68 -3.34
C GLU A 381 12.47 -30.54 -3.33
N PHE A 382 12.99 -29.41 -2.83
CA PHE A 382 14.41 -29.07 -2.68
C PHE A 382 14.75 -28.83 -1.21
#